data_AF-A0A132EKJ7-F1
#
_entry.id   AF-A0A132EKJ7-F1
#
_cell.length_a   1.000
_cell.length_b   1.000
_cell.length_c   1.000
_cell.angle_alpha   90.00
_cell.angle_beta   90.00
_cell.angle_gamma   90.00
#
_symmetry.space_group_name_H-M   'P 1'
#
loop_
_entity.id
_entity.type
_entity.pdbx_description
1 polymer ?
#
loop_
_entity_poly.entity_id
_entity_poly.type
_entity_poly.pdbx_seq_one_letter_code
_entity_poly.pdbx_strand_id
1 'polypeptide(L)'
;MKPSQFAKGFQARPDITTSEKRTALDRLNAIDGIVKSETPASTPTKSSKKDNPPPPAPEVVLDASTDESAQYRAWRLENRYAPGQVIELPLKAIKHSPFNPRHFYLKSSIAELAVNLAKQGQQQAIHVIPDYDNPGTYFVSDGGRRVRALKEANKESVKAIVIDVPIGIQSYKLGYDLNVQRDSQTVFDNAVVWRRFLDDQHFQSQKELAEHLGLDESTVAVALSIGKLPEAIMQEMVARPDRFGSNMAYQVGRYHNARGTEATLRLINKIVSDDLSTRQVSDIVKGRVAAQETPKPASRQRYAQRLEIKLGGKSVGDLKSYGEDRIELRLRGLPKDKRDAILEQLERMLLSD
;
A
#
# COMPACT_ATOMS: atom_id res chain seq x y z
N MET A 1 50.11 4.30 -41.65
CA MET A 1 48.73 4.18 -41.12
C MET A 1 48.84 3.84 -39.64
N LYS A 2 48.46 4.76 -38.75
CA LYS A 2 48.58 4.60 -37.28
C LYS A 2 47.23 4.11 -36.71
N PRO A 3 47.22 3.23 -35.69
CA PRO A 3 46.00 2.75 -35.06
C PRO A 3 45.36 3.82 -34.15
N SER A 4 44.03 3.88 -34.20
CA SER A 4 43.18 4.86 -33.52
C SER A 4 43.19 4.66 -32.00
N GLN A 5 43.59 5.71 -31.29
CA GLN A 5 43.41 5.89 -29.86
C GLN A 5 42.03 6.50 -29.60
N PHE A 6 41.09 5.74 -29.03
CA PHE A 6 39.97 6.32 -28.29
C PHE A 6 39.59 5.39 -27.13
N ALA A 7 40.29 5.55 -26.02
CA ALA A 7 39.85 5.14 -24.70
C ALA A 7 40.23 6.27 -23.73
N LYS A 8 39.28 7.15 -23.41
CA LYS A 8 39.40 8.12 -22.30
C LYS A 8 38.01 8.57 -21.82
N GLY A 9 37.68 8.19 -20.59
CA GLY A 9 36.98 9.05 -19.63
C GLY A 9 35.46 9.14 -19.69
N PHE A 10 34.73 8.08 -19.31
CA PHE A 10 33.39 8.24 -18.77
C PHE A 10 33.53 8.68 -17.30
N GLN A 11 33.42 9.98 -17.03
CA GLN A 11 33.22 10.46 -15.66
C GLN A 11 31.77 10.18 -15.28
N ALA A 12 31.56 9.48 -14.15
CA ALA A 12 30.24 9.30 -13.56
C ALA A 12 29.63 10.69 -13.29
N ARG A 13 28.45 10.94 -13.84
CA ARG A 13 27.68 12.14 -13.51
C ARG A 13 27.29 12.07 -12.02
N PRO A 14 27.44 13.14 -11.24
CA PRO A 14 27.04 13.13 -9.85
C PRO A 14 25.53 12.92 -9.76
N ASP A 15 25.15 11.97 -8.92
CA ASP A 15 23.79 11.54 -8.64
C ASP A 15 23.06 12.64 -7.85
N ILE A 16 22.26 13.46 -8.53
CA ILE A 16 21.53 14.59 -7.91
C ILE A 16 20.06 14.26 -7.57
N THR A 17 19.63 12.99 -7.62
CA THR A 17 18.20 12.65 -7.46
C THR A 17 17.83 11.87 -6.19
N THR A 18 18.74 11.75 -5.23
CA THR A 18 18.50 11.01 -3.97
C THR A 18 18.20 11.89 -2.76
N SER A 19 18.50 13.19 -2.79
CA SER A 19 18.33 14.09 -1.63
C SER A 19 16.86 14.43 -1.39
N GLU A 20 16.15 14.96 -2.38
CA GLU A 20 14.75 15.43 -2.23
C GLU A 20 13.74 14.29 -2.00
N LYS A 21 14.01 13.09 -2.55
CA LYS A 21 13.12 11.92 -2.46
C LYS A 21 13.07 11.30 -1.07
N ARG A 22 14.14 11.41 -0.28
CA ARG A 22 14.15 10.96 1.12
C ARG A 22 13.36 11.93 2.01
N THR A 23 13.47 13.22 1.74
CA THR A 23 12.94 14.27 2.61
C THR A 23 11.41 14.27 2.74
N ALA A 24 10.63 14.04 1.67
CA ALA A 24 9.16 14.11 1.75
C ALA A 24 8.53 12.92 2.53
N LEU A 25 9.04 11.70 2.30
CA LEU A 25 8.59 10.51 3.02
C LEU A 25 9.08 10.54 4.48
N ASP A 26 10.31 11.00 4.71
CA ASP A 26 10.86 11.17 6.05
C ASP A 26 10.10 12.25 6.84
N ARG A 27 9.68 13.35 6.18
CA ARG A 27 8.79 14.37 6.78
C ARG A 27 7.43 13.79 7.18
N LEU A 28 6.82 12.95 6.34
CA LEU A 28 5.54 12.32 6.66
C LEU A 28 5.67 11.29 7.79
N ASN A 29 6.73 10.48 7.78
CA ASN A 29 7.02 9.53 8.85
C ASN A 29 7.34 10.24 10.17
N ALA A 30 7.99 11.41 10.13
CA ALA A 30 8.23 12.25 11.30
C ALA A 30 6.93 12.79 11.90
N ILE A 31 5.97 13.21 11.05
CA ILE A 31 4.64 13.64 11.49
C ILE A 31 3.87 12.48 12.13
N ASP A 32 3.85 11.30 11.50
CA ASP A 32 3.18 10.10 12.04
C ASP A 32 3.81 9.61 13.37
N GLY A 33 5.11 9.84 13.57
CA GLY A 33 5.82 9.52 14.82
C GLY A 33 5.45 10.43 15.99
N ILE A 34 5.28 11.73 15.74
CA ILE A 34 4.90 12.72 16.77
C ILE A 34 3.47 12.51 17.27
N VAL A 35 2.54 12.13 16.36
CA VAL A 35 1.13 11.87 16.72
C VAL A 35 0.97 10.64 17.63
N LYS A 36 1.90 9.67 17.58
CA LYS A 36 1.86 8.50 18.47
C LYS A 36 2.36 8.78 19.90
N SER A 37 3.12 9.85 20.13
CA SER A 37 3.71 10.16 21.44
C SER A 37 2.82 11.03 22.34
N GLU A 38 1.80 11.69 21.82
CA GLU A 38 0.92 12.55 22.61
C GLU A 38 -0.38 11.83 22.97
N THR A 39 -0.35 11.05 24.05
CA THR A 39 -1.57 10.71 24.79
C THR A 39 -1.25 10.73 26.29
N PRO A 40 -1.55 11.82 27.03
CA PRO A 40 -1.50 11.76 28.47
C PRO A 40 -2.84 11.29 29.03
N ALA A 41 -2.76 10.24 29.84
CA ALA A 41 -3.84 9.77 30.70
C ALA A 41 -4.14 10.80 31.81
N SER A 42 -5.43 11.07 32.05
CA SER A 42 -5.90 12.00 33.07
C SER A 42 -6.12 11.32 34.43
N THR A 43 -5.58 11.89 35.50
CA THR A 43 -6.09 11.70 36.88
C THR A 43 -6.06 13.06 37.62
N PRO A 44 -7.03 13.38 38.50
CA PRO A 44 -7.26 14.75 38.94
C PRO A 44 -6.63 15.06 40.30
N THR A 45 -6.07 16.26 40.44
CA THR A 45 -5.76 16.84 41.76
C THR A 45 -6.23 18.29 41.80
N LYS A 46 -7.01 18.62 42.84
CA LYS A 46 -7.53 19.96 43.18
C LYS A 46 -6.41 20.86 43.71
N SER A 47 -6.36 22.13 43.29
CA SER A 47 -6.15 23.29 44.18
C SER A 47 -6.22 24.67 43.47
N SER A 48 -6.98 25.57 44.11
CA SER A 48 -6.88 27.04 44.22
C SER A 48 -6.74 27.96 42.99
N LYS A 49 -7.80 28.78 42.82
CA LYS A 49 -7.86 30.05 42.07
C LYS A 49 -6.79 31.07 42.51
N LYS A 50 -6.13 31.69 41.53
CA LYS A 50 -5.67 33.10 41.55
C LYS A 50 -5.78 33.66 40.13
N ASP A 51 -6.41 34.82 40.00
CA ASP A 51 -6.57 35.58 38.76
C ASP A 51 -5.19 36.04 38.23
N ASN A 52 -4.79 35.48 37.10
CA ASN A 52 -3.74 36.04 36.24
C ASN A 52 -4.37 36.34 34.87
N PRO A 53 -4.01 37.46 34.20
CA PRO A 53 -4.44 37.71 32.83
C PRO A 53 -3.98 36.56 31.91
N PRO A 54 -4.75 36.24 30.85
CA PRO A 54 -4.43 35.12 29.98
C PRO A 54 -3.01 35.29 29.42
N PRO A 55 -2.18 34.23 29.42
CA PRO A 55 -0.86 34.30 28.81
C PRO A 55 -1.03 34.68 27.34
N PRO A 56 -0.12 35.50 26.77
CA PRO A 56 -0.12 35.73 25.33
C PRO A 56 -0.11 34.38 24.61
N ALA A 57 -0.89 34.28 23.53
CA ALA A 57 -0.92 33.09 22.69
C ALA A 57 0.52 32.62 22.39
N PRO A 58 0.80 31.30 22.43
CA PRO A 58 2.17 30.82 22.26
C PRO A 58 2.75 31.40 20.97
N GLU A 59 3.81 32.19 21.12
CA GLU A 59 4.62 32.66 20.00
C GLU A 59 5.06 31.43 19.22
N VAL A 60 4.62 31.38 17.96
CA VAL A 60 4.96 30.32 17.03
C VAL A 60 6.46 30.38 16.84
N VAL A 61 7.18 29.49 17.51
CA VAL A 61 8.61 29.27 17.27
C VAL A 61 8.69 28.64 15.88
N LEU A 62 8.96 29.49 14.88
CA LEU A 62 9.21 29.11 13.50
C LEU A 62 10.59 28.43 13.47
N ASP A 63 10.62 27.11 13.61
CA ASP A 63 11.84 26.37 13.40
C ASP A 63 12.26 26.48 11.92
N ALA A 64 13.43 27.09 11.71
CA ALA A 64 13.95 27.54 10.43
C ALA A 64 14.65 26.39 9.68
N SER A 65 13.88 25.35 9.36
CA SER A 65 14.30 24.24 8.50
C SER A 65 13.26 24.07 7.39
N THR A 66 13.17 25.02 6.46
CA THR A 66 12.06 25.03 5.51
C THR A 66 12.52 25.01 4.06
N ASP A 67 12.78 23.79 3.58
CA ASP A 67 12.62 23.41 2.18
C ASP A 67 11.11 23.20 1.90
N GLU A 68 10.33 24.26 2.17
CA GLU A 68 8.87 24.34 2.02
C GLU A 68 8.53 25.19 0.78
N SER A 69 7.47 24.83 0.05
CA SER A 69 7.06 25.56 -1.13
C SER A 69 6.49 26.93 -0.79
N ALA A 70 6.74 27.94 -1.64
CA ALA A 70 6.25 29.31 -1.42
C ALA A 70 4.71 29.38 -1.31
N GLN A 71 4.00 28.57 -2.11
CA GLN A 71 2.54 28.49 -2.08
C GLN A 71 2.03 27.89 -0.76
N TYR A 72 2.65 26.79 -0.29
CA TYR A 72 2.28 26.19 0.99
C TYR A 72 2.58 27.11 2.16
N ARG A 73 3.73 27.78 2.16
CA ARG A 73 4.07 28.79 3.17
C ARG A 73 3.04 29.91 3.23
N ALA A 74 2.68 30.48 2.07
CA ALA A 74 1.66 31.53 2.00
C ALA A 74 0.32 31.05 2.57
N TRP A 75 -0.15 29.87 2.12
CA TRP A 75 -1.38 29.26 2.60
C TRP A 75 -1.34 29.02 4.12
N ARG A 76 -0.23 28.52 4.66
CA ARG A 76 -0.06 28.27 6.09
C ARG A 76 -0.13 29.53 6.93
N LEU A 77 0.55 30.58 6.49
CA LEU A 77 0.54 31.86 7.21
C LEU A 77 -0.85 32.48 7.21
N GLU A 78 -1.55 32.43 6.09
CA GLU A 78 -2.94 32.90 5.95
C GLU A 78 -3.90 32.12 6.87
N ASN A 79 -3.75 30.79 6.92
CA ASN A 79 -4.62 29.90 7.69
C ASN A 79 -4.14 29.65 9.12
N ARG A 80 -3.03 30.28 9.54
CA ARG A 80 -2.36 30.08 10.85
C ARG A 80 -2.10 28.60 11.18
N TYR A 81 -1.68 27.83 10.18
CA TYR A 81 -1.47 26.39 10.29
C TYR A 81 -0.02 26.04 10.67
N ALA A 82 0.14 25.21 11.69
CA ALA A 82 1.41 24.59 12.06
C ALA A 82 1.58 23.22 11.36
N PRO A 83 2.73 22.91 10.75
CA PRO A 83 2.97 21.61 10.12
C PRO A 83 2.73 20.44 11.07
N GLY A 84 2.04 19.41 10.58
CA GLY A 84 1.65 18.25 11.38
C GLY A 84 0.44 18.47 12.29
N GLN A 85 -0.08 19.70 12.38
CA GLN A 85 -1.30 19.97 13.11
C GLN A 85 -2.49 19.25 12.46
N VAL A 86 -3.29 18.56 13.29
CA VAL A 86 -4.57 18.01 12.85
C VAL A 86 -5.61 19.11 12.87
N ILE A 87 -6.28 19.33 11.73
CA ILE A 87 -7.38 20.27 11.58
C ILE A 87 -8.67 19.54 11.18
N GLU A 88 -9.82 20.12 11.49
CA GLU A 88 -11.10 19.63 10.98
C GLU A 88 -11.51 20.43 9.74
N LEU A 89 -11.80 19.70 8.66
CA LEU A 89 -12.24 20.27 7.39
C LEU A 89 -13.66 19.79 7.07
N PRO A 90 -14.52 20.65 6.49
CA PRO A 90 -15.81 20.21 5.98
C PRO A 90 -15.62 19.15 4.88
N LEU A 91 -16.33 18.02 4.95
CA LEU A 91 -16.25 16.95 3.95
C LEU A 91 -16.60 17.43 2.53
N LYS A 92 -17.42 18.49 2.42
CA LYS A 92 -17.79 19.14 1.16
C LYS A 92 -16.61 19.88 0.51
N ALA A 93 -15.62 20.32 1.29
CA ALA A 93 -14.41 20.97 0.79
C ALA A 93 -13.39 19.98 0.21
N ILE A 94 -13.59 18.68 0.46
CA ILE A 94 -12.66 17.62 0.09
C ILE A 94 -12.98 17.05 -1.29
N LYS A 95 -12.07 17.29 -2.23
CA LYS A 95 -12.09 16.83 -3.62
C LYS A 95 -11.29 15.53 -3.78
N HIS A 96 -11.69 14.72 -4.75
CA HIS A 96 -10.90 13.57 -5.17
C HIS A 96 -9.68 14.05 -5.96
N SER A 97 -8.49 13.55 -5.61
CA SER A 97 -7.28 13.83 -6.40
C SER A 97 -7.38 13.14 -7.77
N PRO A 98 -7.13 13.87 -8.88
CA PRO A 98 -6.99 13.24 -10.20
C PRO A 98 -5.80 12.28 -10.23
N PHE A 99 -4.78 12.50 -9.39
CA PHE A 99 -3.57 11.70 -9.25
C PHE A 99 -3.67 10.63 -8.13
N ASN A 100 -4.88 10.20 -7.78
CA ASN A 100 -5.08 9.16 -6.76
C ASN A 100 -4.51 7.81 -7.22
N PRO A 101 -3.61 7.18 -6.45
CA PRO A 101 -3.03 5.89 -6.81
C PRO A 101 -4.00 4.71 -6.71
N ARG A 102 -5.09 4.82 -5.94
CA ARG A 102 -6.10 3.76 -5.84
C ARG A 102 -7.32 4.10 -6.68
N HIS A 103 -7.68 3.20 -7.60
CA HIS A 103 -8.82 3.31 -8.49
C HIS A 103 -10.02 2.50 -7.97
N PHE A 104 -9.78 1.27 -7.53
CA PHE A 104 -10.84 0.36 -7.10
C PHE A 104 -11.16 0.47 -5.61
N TYR A 105 -12.46 0.55 -5.29
CA TYR A 105 -12.97 0.58 -3.93
C TYR A 105 -14.12 -0.43 -3.79
N LEU A 106 -13.93 -1.46 -2.97
CA LEU A 106 -14.98 -2.43 -2.69
C LEU A 106 -16.03 -1.80 -1.77
N LYS A 107 -17.31 -1.81 -2.21
CA LYS A 107 -18.42 -1.24 -1.44
C LYS A 107 -18.53 -1.84 -0.03
N SER A 108 -18.40 -3.16 0.10
CA SER A 108 -18.39 -3.86 1.39
C SER A 108 -17.31 -3.31 2.34
N SER A 109 -16.10 -3.09 1.82
CA SER A 109 -14.96 -2.57 2.57
C SER A 109 -15.11 -1.11 2.99
N ILE A 110 -15.88 -0.31 2.26
CA ILE A 110 -16.23 1.06 2.65
C ILE A 110 -17.34 1.04 3.71
N ALA A 111 -18.39 0.22 3.52
CA ALA A 111 -19.50 0.09 4.45
C ALA A 111 -19.01 -0.38 5.84
N GLU A 112 -18.12 -1.37 5.88
CA GLU A 112 -17.52 -1.84 7.13
C GLU A 112 -16.75 -0.70 7.86
N LEU A 113 -15.96 0.06 7.11
CA LEU A 113 -15.24 1.22 7.65
C LEU A 113 -16.21 2.32 8.12
N ALA A 114 -17.32 2.54 7.41
CA ALA A 114 -18.34 3.52 7.78
C ALA A 114 -18.99 3.15 9.12
N VAL A 115 -19.33 1.87 9.33
CA VAL A 115 -19.85 1.36 10.60
C VAL A 115 -18.84 1.56 11.73
N ASN A 116 -17.55 1.28 11.50
CA ASN A 116 -16.51 1.50 12.49
C ASN A 116 -16.37 2.99 12.86
N LEU A 117 -16.30 3.87 11.86
CA LEU A 117 -16.18 5.32 12.04
C LEU A 117 -17.42 5.92 12.73
N ALA A 118 -18.62 5.36 12.50
CA ALA A 118 -19.82 5.78 13.20
C ALA A 118 -19.75 5.46 14.70
N LYS A 119 -19.14 4.32 15.08
CA LYS A 119 -19.00 3.87 16.47
C LYS A 119 -17.85 4.53 17.22
N GLN A 120 -16.67 4.59 16.60
CA GLN A 120 -15.42 4.99 17.26
C GLN A 120 -14.94 6.39 16.86
N GLY A 121 -15.61 7.03 15.90
CA GLY A 121 -15.16 8.29 15.33
C GLY A 121 -13.89 8.13 14.48
N GLN A 122 -13.43 9.25 13.92
CA GLN A 122 -12.18 9.28 13.17
C GLN A 122 -10.98 9.36 14.11
N GLN A 123 -10.23 8.27 14.19
CA GLN A 123 -8.99 8.18 14.97
C GLN A 123 -7.78 8.71 14.21
N GLN A 124 -7.64 8.31 12.93
CA GLN A 124 -6.54 8.74 12.07
C GLN A 124 -6.98 9.84 11.12
N ALA A 125 -6.20 10.92 11.07
CA ALA A 125 -6.38 11.98 10.09
C ALA A 125 -6.17 11.46 8.65
N ILE A 126 -6.71 12.19 7.68
CA ILE A 126 -6.38 12.02 6.25
C ILE A 126 -5.26 12.98 5.87
N HIS A 127 -4.53 12.69 4.79
CA HIS A 127 -3.58 13.65 4.22
C HIS A 127 -4.21 14.40 3.07
N VAL A 128 -4.12 15.72 3.08
CA VAL A 128 -4.70 16.58 2.05
C VAL A 128 -3.69 17.58 1.52
N ILE A 129 -3.88 17.97 0.26
CA ILE A 129 -3.12 19.00 -0.43
C ILE A 129 -4.07 20.17 -0.69
N PRO A 130 -3.72 21.42 -0.36
CA PRO A 130 -4.55 22.58 -0.69
C PRO A 130 -4.74 22.70 -2.20
N ASP A 131 -5.96 23.04 -2.61
CA ASP A 131 -6.24 23.45 -4.00
C ASP A 131 -5.95 24.96 -4.11
N TYR A 132 -4.75 25.30 -4.57
CA TYR A 132 -4.32 26.70 -4.67
C TYR A 132 -5.12 27.50 -5.70
N ASP A 133 -5.74 26.84 -6.68
CA ASP A 133 -6.59 27.48 -7.69
C ASP A 133 -8.00 27.74 -7.16
N ASN A 134 -8.43 26.99 -6.14
CA ASN A 134 -9.74 27.12 -5.51
C ASN A 134 -9.62 27.17 -3.98
N PRO A 135 -9.33 28.36 -3.41
CA PRO A 135 -9.15 28.54 -1.97
C PRO A 135 -10.30 27.94 -1.15
N GLY A 136 -9.94 27.30 -0.03
CA GLY A 136 -10.88 26.61 0.85
C GLY A 136 -11.26 25.20 0.42
N THR A 137 -10.70 24.70 -0.70
CA THR A 137 -10.86 23.30 -1.11
C THR A 137 -9.54 22.54 -1.08
N TYR A 138 -9.63 21.21 -1.00
CA TYR A 138 -8.47 20.35 -0.77
C TYR A 138 -8.58 19.04 -1.54
N PHE A 139 -7.46 18.55 -2.07
CA PHE A 139 -7.36 17.22 -2.67
C PHE A 139 -6.93 16.18 -1.64
N VAL A 140 -7.61 15.04 -1.59
CA VAL A 140 -7.18 13.90 -0.77
C VAL A 140 -5.95 13.26 -1.39
N SER A 141 -4.84 13.22 -0.65
CA SER A 141 -3.62 12.51 -1.02
C SER A 141 -3.61 11.08 -0.44
N ASP A 142 -3.93 10.94 0.85
CA ASP A 142 -4.11 9.64 1.53
C ASP A 142 -5.40 9.66 2.35
N GLY A 143 -6.01 8.48 2.53
CA GLY A 143 -7.26 8.34 3.28
C GLY A 143 -8.52 8.41 2.44
N GLY A 144 -8.45 8.16 1.13
CA GLY A 144 -9.62 8.17 0.24
C GLY A 144 -10.76 7.22 0.67
N ARG A 145 -10.42 6.05 1.23
CA ARG A 145 -11.43 5.11 1.81
C ARG A 145 -12.16 5.75 2.99
N ARG A 146 -11.44 6.48 3.84
CA ARG A 146 -11.99 7.15 5.03
C ARG A 146 -12.93 8.28 4.63
N VAL A 147 -12.56 9.07 3.63
CA VAL A 147 -13.45 10.12 3.09
C VAL A 147 -14.76 9.53 2.55
N ARG A 148 -14.69 8.43 1.79
CA ARG A 148 -15.89 7.74 1.29
C ARG A 148 -16.75 7.20 2.43
N ALA A 149 -16.11 6.55 3.42
CA ALA A 149 -16.80 5.98 4.57
C ALA A 149 -17.44 7.04 5.48
N LEU A 150 -16.78 8.19 5.69
CA LEU A 150 -17.37 9.31 6.44
C LEU A 150 -18.57 9.93 5.73
N LYS A 151 -18.52 10.02 4.39
CA LYS A 151 -19.67 10.44 3.57
C LYS A 151 -20.83 9.46 3.70
N GLU A 152 -20.56 8.16 3.64
CA GLU A 152 -21.58 7.11 3.83
C GLU A 152 -22.16 7.11 5.26
N ALA A 153 -21.34 7.44 6.26
CA ALA A 153 -21.77 7.62 7.65
C ALA A 153 -22.43 8.99 7.93
N ASN A 154 -22.72 9.79 6.90
CA ASN A 154 -23.34 11.13 6.99
C ASN A 154 -22.63 12.08 7.98
N LYS A 155 -21.29 12.05 8.03
CA LYS A 155 -20.51 13.01 8.81
C LYS A 155 -20.35 14.32 8.04
N GLU A 156 -20.20 15.43 8.77
CA GLU A 156 -20.04 16.77 8.18
C GLU A 156 -18.58 17.17 8.01
N SER A 157 -17.72 16.73 8.93
CA SER A 157 -16.29 17.06 8.97
C SER A 157 -15.39 15.82 8.87
N VAL A 158 -14.12 16.07 8.56
CA VAL A 158 -13.04 15.09 8.54
C VAL A 158 -11.80 15.70 9.19
N LYS A 159 -11.11 14.93 10.03
CA LYS A 159 -9.79 15.27 10.55
C LYS A 159 -8.75 15.10 9.47
N ALA A 160 -7.95 16.12 9.22
CA ALA A 160 -6.96 16.15 8.15
C ALA A 160 -5.65 16.77 8.63
N ILE A 161 -4.56 16.35 7.99
CA ILE A 161 -3.24 16.99 8.05
C ILE A 161 -2.95 17.49 6.64
N VAL A 162 -2.57 18.75 6.55
CA VAL A 162 -2.18 19.38 5.29
C VAL A 162 -0.70 19.12 5.05
N ILE A 163 -0.37 18.66 3.84
CA ILE A 163 0.99 18.31 3.42
C ILE A 163 1.46 19.21 2.28
N ASP A 164 2.76 19.45 2.23
CA ASP A 164 3.42 20.28 1.21
C ASP A 164 3.90 19.41 0.05
N VAL A 165 2.99 19.11 -0.88
CA VAL A 165 3.31 18.40 -2.12
C VAL A 165 2.47 18.97 -3.25
N PRO A 166 3.05 19.29 -4.41
CA PRO A 166 2.28 19.76 -5.56
C PRO A 166 1.39 18.64 -6.11
N ILE A 167 0.17 19.01 -6.51
CA ILE A 167 -0.73 18.09 -7.21
C ILE A 167 -0.11 17.68 -8.55
N GLY A 168 -0.07 16.37 -8.83
CA GLY A 168 0.64 15.84 -9.98
C GLY A 168 1.31 14.49 -9.72
N ILE A 169 2.27 14.15 -10.58
CA ILE A 169 3.03 12.89 -10.49
C ILE A 169 3.75 12.72 -9.14
N GLN A 170 4.22 13.81 -8.52
CA GLN A 170 4.84 13.77 -7.19
C GLN A 170 3.84 13.35 -6.11
N SER A 171 2.65 13.95 -6.09
CA SER A 171 1.56 13.55 -5.18
C SER A 171 1.09 12.12 -5.41
N TYR A 172 1.01 11.67 -6.67
CA TYR A 172 0.73 10.26 -7.00
C TYR A 172 1.79 9.34 -6.39
N LYS A 173 3.08 9.66 -6.61
CA LYS A 173 4.20 8.82 -6.16
C LYS A 173 4.21 8.69 -4.64
N LEU A 174 4.01 9.79 -3.92
CA LEU A 174 3.88 9.76 -2.47
C LEU A 174 2.73 8.85 -2.01
N GLY A 175 1.52 9.06 -2.56
CA GLY A 175 0.37 8.22 -2.20
C GLY A 175 0.58 6.75 -2.54
N TYR A 176 1.22 6.47 -3.69
CA TYR A 176 1.56 5.11 -4.12
C TYR A 176 2.50 4.43 -3.12
N ASP A 177 3.57 5.12 -2.72
CA ASP A 177 4.56 4.58 -1.78
C ASP A 177 3.93 4.30 -0.40
N LEU A 178 3.09 5.21 0.10
CA LEU A 178 2.33 5.00 1.34
C LEU A 178 1.36 3.80 1.25
N ASN A 179 0.70 3.62 0.10
CA ASN A 179 -0.19 2.47 -0.09
C ASN A 179 0.56 1.14 -0.17
N VAL A 180 1.73 1.13 -0.81
CA VAL A 180 2.61 -0.05 -0.92
C VAL A 180 3.15 -0.45 0.45
N GLN A 181 3.58 0.50 1.27
CA GLN A 181 4.02 0.23 2.66
C GLN A 181 2.93 -0.40 3.54
N ARG A 182 1.66 -0.17 3.19
CA ARG A 182 0.49 -0.73 3.89
C ARG A 182 -0.06 -2.01 3.24
N ASP A 183 0.68 -2.61 2.29
CA ASP A 183 0.26 -3.78 1.50
C ASP A 183 -1.13 -3.63 0.86
N SER A 184 -1.50 -2.40 0.54
CA SER A 184 -2.87 -2.05 0.18
C SER A 184 -3.04 -1.70 -1.29
N GLN A 185 -1.93 -1.46 -2.00
CA GLN A 185 -1.91 -1.14 -3.43
C GLN A 185 -2.11 -2.42 -4.27
N THR A 186 -3.03 -2.39 -5.23
CA THR A 186 -3.27 -3.55 -6.10
C THR A 186 -2.69 -3.37 -7.50
N VAL A 187 -2.38 -4.48 -8.18
CA VAL A 187 -1.98 -4.46 -9.59
C VAL A 187 -3.06 -3.87 -10.50
N PHE A 188 -4.33 -3.97 -10.12
CA PHE A 188 -5.45 -3.43 -10.87
C PHE A 188 -5.50 -1.91 -10.78
N ASP A 189 -5.25 -1.35 -9.58
CA ASP A 189 -5.11 0.09 -9.41
C ASP A 189 -3.99 0.63 -10.31
N ASN A 190 -2.83 -0.02 -10.27
CA ASN A 190 -1.68 0.33 -11.11
C ASN A 190 -2.03 0.24 -12.60
N ALA A 191 -2.70 -0.84 -13.01
CA ALA A 191 -3.08 -1.07 -14.40
C ALA A 191 -3.91 0.07 -14.99
N VAL A 192 -4.90 0.57 -14.24
CA VAL A 192 -5.76 1.67 -14.68
C VAL A 192 -5.00 3.00 -14.66
N VAL A 193 -4.32 3.32 -13.55
CA VAL A 193 -3.69 4.63 -13.37
C VAL A 193 -2.48 4.80 -14.31
N TRP A 194 -1.64 3.77 -14.46
CA TRP A 194 -0.47 3.83 -15.34
C TRP A 194 -0.86 3.91 -16.81
N ARG A 195 -1.92 3.20 -17.21
CA ARG A 195 -2.45 3.32 -18.57
C ARG A 195 -2.91 4.75 -18.83
N ARG A 196 -3.70 5.31 -17.92
CA ARG A 196 -4.15 6.70 -18.01
C ARG A 196 -2.98 7.68 -18.09
N PHE A 197 -1.92 7.49 -17.30
CA PHE A 197 -0.74 8.37 -17.38
C PHE A 197 -0.04 8.35 -18.74
N LEU A 198 -0.02 7.21 -19.42
CA LEU A 198 0.51 7.13 -20.78
C LEU A 198 -0.46 7.73 -21.80
N ASP A 199 -1.76 7.48 -21.65
CA ASP A 199 -2.81 8.01 -22.54
C ASP A 199 -2.89 9.55 -22.44
N ASP A 200 -2.73 10.10 -21.24
CA ASP A 200 -2.70 11.55 -20.94
C ASP A 200 -1.32 12.18 -21.19
N GLN A 201 -0.36 11.43 -21.72
CA GLN A 201 1.00 11.88 -22.05
C GLN A 201 1.80 12.47 -20.87
N HIS A 202 1.52 12.03 -19.64
CA HIS A 202 2.37 12.36 -18.49
C HIS A 202 3.76 11.73 -18.58
N PHE A 203 3.90 10.64 -19.35
CA PHE A 203 5.17 9.99 -19.67
C PHE A 203 5.18 9.60 -21.15
N GLN A 204 6.35 9.66 -21.79
CA GLN A 204 6.53 9.34 -23.20
C GLN A 204 6.57 7.83 -23.47
N SER A 205 6.95 7.04 -22.46
CA SER A 205 7.11 5.59 -22.61
C SER A 205 6.90 4.82 -21.31
N GLN A 206 6.66 3.51 -21.44
CA GLN A 206 6.59 2.58 -20.30
C GLN A 206 7.90 2.56 -19.52
N LYS A 207 9.02 2.69 -20.22
CA LYS A 207 10.36 2.73 -19.64
C LYS A 207 10.55 3.96 -18.76
N GLU A 208 10.17 5.14 -19.25
CA GLU A 208 10.26 6.39 -18.47
C GLU A 208 9.38 6.32 -17.21
N LEU A 209 8.16 5.79 -17.33
CA LEU A 209 7.28 5.54 -16.19
C LEU A 209 7.93 4.59 -15.17
N ALA A 210 8.53 3.49 -15.62
CA ALA A 210 9.21 2.52 -14.76
C ALA A 210 10.40 3.16 -14.01
N GLU A 211 11.24 3.92 -14.71
CA GLU A 211 12.37 4.66 -14.14
C GLU A 211 11.90 5.68 -13.08
N HIS A 212 10.85 6.44 -13.39
CA HIS A 212 10.30 7.42 -12.46
C HIS A 212 9.72 6.76 -11.19
N LEU A 213 9.10 5.60 -11.31
CA LEU A 213 8.54 4.86 -10.17
C LEU A 213 9.57 4.03 -9.41
N GLY A 214 10.78 3.83 -9.96
CA GLY A 214 11.80 2.97 -9.39
C GLY A 214 11.44 1.47 -9.47
N LEU A 215 10.77 1.07 -10.56
CA LEU A 215 10.29 -0.29 -10.79
C LEU A 215 10.92 -0.89 -12.04
N ASP A 216 10.89 -2.22 -12.13
CA ASP A 216 11.28 -2.91 -13.36
C ASP A 216 10.25 -2.65 -14.47
N GLU A 217 10.73 -2.42 -15.69
CA GLU A 217 9.89 -2.23 -16.88
C GLU A 217 8.92 -3.42 -17.09
N SER A 218 9.35 -4.63 -16.74
CA SER A 218 8.52 -5.84 -16.80
C SER A 218 7.28 -5.77 -15.89
N THR A 219 7.40 -5.12 -14.73
CA THR A 219 6.29 -4.92 -13.79
C THR A 219 5.26 -3.95 -14.37
N VAL A 220 5.75 -2.86 -14.98
CA VAL A 220 4.90 -1.88 -15.68
C VAL A 220 4.20 -2.54 -16.87
N ALA A 221 4.92 -3.33 -17.67
CA ALA A 221 4.36 -4.05 -18.80
C ALA A 221 3.24 -5.02 -18.40
N VAL A 222 3.40 -5.75 -17.29
CA VAL A 222 2.36 -6.65 -16.75
C VAL A 222 1.11 -5.86 -16.36
N ALA A 223 1.26 -4.78 -15.60
CA ALA A 223 0.13 -3.95 -15.19
C ALA A 223 -0.58 -3.34 -16.40
N LEU A 224 0.15 -2.80 -17.38
CA LEU A 224 -0.42 -2.26 -18.61
C LEU A 224 -1.11 -3.33 -19.46
N SER A 225 -0.61 -4.58 -19.46
CA SER A 225 -1.29 -5.70 -20.12
C SER A 225 -2.62 -6.02 -19.44
N ILE A 226 -2.71 -5.91 -18.11
CA ILE A 226 -3.96 -6.05 -17.36
C ILE A 226 -4.89 -4.86 -17.65
N GLY A 227 -4.33 -3.66 -17.77
CA GLY A 227 -5.07 -2.43 -18.05
C GLY A 227 -5.77 -2.39 -19.40
N LYS A 228 -5.50 -3.36 -20.29
CA LYS A 228 -6.24 -3.57 -21.55
C LYS A 228 -7.59 -4.24 -21.34
N LEU A 229 -7.82 -4.88 -20.21
CA LEU A 229 -9.08 -5.55 -19.91
C LEU A 229 -10.20 -4.54 -19.71
N PRO A 230 -11.46 -4.89 -20.07
CA PRO A 230 -12.62 -4.12 -19.66
C PRO A 230 -12.69 -4.01 -18.13
N GLU A 231 -13.06 -2.82 -17.63
CA GLU A 231 -13.09 -2.56 -16.19
C GLU A 231 -14.02 -3.52 -15.44
N ALA A 232 -15.14 -3.94 -16.03
CA ALA A 232 -16.03 -4.93 -15.45
C ALA A 232 -15.33 -6.28 -15.16
N ILE A 233 -14.41 -6.72 -16.02
CA ILE A 233 -13.62 -7.94 -15.78
C ILE A 233 -12.62 -7.72 -14.65
N MET A 234 -11.99 -6.54 -14.60
CA MET A 234 -11.09 -6.18 -13.50
C MET A 234 -11.83 -6.14 -12.16
N GLN A 235 -13.04 -5.59 -12.12
CA GLN A 235 -13.88 -5.53 -10.91
C GLN A 235 -14.19 -6.92 -10.36
N GLU A 236 -14.51 -7.89 -11.23
CA GLU A 236 -14.70 -9.29 -10.80
C GLU A 236 -13.43 -9.86 -10.14
N MET A 237 -12.26 -9.58 -10.68
CA MET A 237 -11.00 -10.05 -10.09
C MET A 237 -10.67 -9.32 -8.79
N VAL A 238 -10.86 -8.01 -8.73
CA VAL A 238 -10.63 -7.18 -7.53
C VAL A 238 -11.51 -7.60 -6.35
N ALA A 239 -12.74 -8.04 -6.63
CA ALA A 239 -13.64 -8.55 -5.59
C ALA A 239 -13.14 -9.85 -4.93
N ARG A 240 -12.12 -10.50 -5.49
CA ARG A 240 -11.60 -11.80 -5.05
C ARG A 240 -10.06 -11.75 -4.91
N PRO A 241 -9.54 -10.86 -4.03
CA PRO A 241 -8.11 -10.54 -3.98
C PRO A 241 -7.22 -11.75 -3.67
N ASP A 242 -7.72 -12.74 -2.91
CA ASP A 242 -6.97 -13.96 -2.55
C ASP A 242 -6.65 -14.85 -3.76
N ARG A 243 -7.43 -14.71 -4.86
CA ARG A 243 -7.27 -15.52 -6.07
C ARG A 243 -6.56 -14.78 -7.18
N PHE A 244 -6.73 -13.47 -7.26
CA PHE A 244 -6.28 -12.67 -8.40
C PHE A 244 -5.15 -11.70 -8.04
N GLY A 245 -3.96 -12.25 -7.79
CA GLY A 245 -2.71 -11.47 -7.81
C GLY A 245 -2.21 -11.20 -9.24
N SER A 246 -1.11 -10.45 -9.37
CA SER A 246 -0.54 -9.98 -10.65
C SER A 246 -0.37 -11.07 -11.70
N ASN A 247 0.22 -12.21 -11.34
CA ASN A 247 0.47 -13.29 -12.29
C ASN A 247 -0.83 -13.95 -12.79
N MET A 248 -1.81 -14.11 -11.91
CA MET A 248 -3.11 -14.69 -12.28
C MET A 248 -3.86 -13.73 -13.20
N ALA A 249 -3.98 -12.46 -12.80
CA ALA A 249 -4.61 -11.42 -13.59
C ALA A 249 -3.98 -11.28 -14.99
N TYR A 250 -2.65 -11.39 -15.08
CA TYR A 250 -1.94 -11.40 -16.35
C TYR A 250 -2.35 -12.58 -17.26
N GLN A 251 -2.45 -13.80 -16.72
CA GLN A 251 -2.91 -14.95 -17.53
C GLN A 251 -4.37 -14.78 -17.97
N VAL A 252 -5.24 -14.28 -17.10
CA VAL A 252 -6.64 -13.95 -17.44
C VAL A 252 -6.69 -12.91 -18.56
N GLY A 253 -5.84 -11.88 -18.51
CA GLY A 253 -5.72 -10.89 -19.58
C GLY A 253 -5.29 -11.49 -20.92
N ARG A 254 -4.32 -12.41 -20.91
CA ARG A 254 -3.93 -13.14 -22.13
C ARG A 254 -5.06 -14.03 -22.67
N TYR A 255 -5.81 -14.69 -21.78
CA TYR A 255 -6.96 -15.49 -22.18
C TYR A 255 -8.05 -14.63 -22.82
N HIS A 256 -8.34 -13.45 -22.26
CA HIS A 256 -9.33 -12.51 -22.79
C HIS A 256 -9.03 -12.07 -24.21
N ASN A 257 -7.79 -11.69 -24.49
CA ASN A 257 -7.38 -11.30 -25.85
C ASN A 257 -7.61 -12.43 -26.89
N ALA A 258 -7.54 -13.69 -26.46
CA ALA A 258 -7.70 -14.84 -27.34
C ALA A 258 -9.15 -15.35 -27.45
N ARG A 259 -9.99 -15.13 -26.43
CA ARG A 259 -11.30 -15.81 -26.29
C ARG A 259 -12.48 -14.88 -26.04
N GLY A 260 -12.25 -13.60 -25.78
CA GLY A 260 -13.28 -12.59 -25.54
C GLY A 260 -13.90 -12.64 -24.15
N THR A 261 -14.79 -11.69 -23.89
CA THR A 261 -15.33 -11.37 -22.55
C THR A 261 -16.10 -12.52 -21.91
N GLU A 262 -17.03 -13.15 -22.61
CA GLU A 262 -17.91 -14.18 -22.04
C GLU A 262 -17.10 -15.42 -21.58
N ALA A 263 -16.14 -15.85 -22.39
CA ALA A 263 -15.24 -16.94 -22.04
C ALA A 263 -14.36 -16.58 -20.83
N THR A 264 -13.88 -15.34 -20.75
CA THR A 264 -13.07 -14.87 -19.62
C THR A 264 -13.85 -14.87 -18.32
N LEU A 265 -15.11 -14.44 -18.31
CA LEU A 265 -15.95 -14.49 -17.11
C LEU A 265 -16.17 -15.93 -16.63
N ARG A 266 -16.40 -16.87 -17.56
CA ARG A 266 -16.46 -18.30 -17.22
C ARG A 266 -15.14 -18.80 -16.62
N LEU A 267 -14.00 -18.39 -17.18
CA LEU A 267 -12.68 -18.75 -16.66
C LEU A 267 -12.47 -18.19 -15.24
N ILE A 268 -12.84 -16.94 -14.97
CA ILE A 268 -12.74 -16.34 -13.64
C ILE A 268 -13.53 -17.16 -12.61
N ASN A 269 -14.78 -17.51 -12.93
CA ASN A 269 -15.60 -18.36 -12.05
C ASN A 269 -14.99 -19.75 -11.86
N LYS A 270 -14.43 -20.34 -12.92
CA LYS A 270 -13.73 -21.63 -12.87
C LYS A 270 -12.49 -21.57 -11.98
N ILE A 271 -11.69 -20.50 -12.06
CA ILE A 271 -10.49 -20.31 -11.21
C ILE A 271 -10.86 -20.33 -9.74
N VAL A 272 -11.98 -19.68 -9.39
CA VAL A 272 -12.43 -19.59 -7.99
C VAL A 272 -12.96 -20.93 -7.51
N SER A 273 -13.85 -21.55 -8.28
CA SER A 273 -14.53 -22.81 -7.92
C SER A 273 -13.59 -24.02 -7.89
N ASP A 274 -12.72 -24.16 -8.89
CA ASP A 274 -11.82 -25.31 -9.02
C ASP A 274 -10.45 -25.09 -8.36
N ASP A 275 -10.23 -23.95 -7.70
CA ASP A 275 -8.93 -23.55 -7.14
C ASP A 275 -7.75 -23.68 -8.11
N LEU A 276 -7.92 -23.09 -9.31
CA LEU A 276 -6.91 -23.21 -10.34
C LEU A 276 -5.66 -22.41 -9.98
N SER A 277 -4.51 -23.08 -10.03
CA SER A 277 -3.20 -22.44 -9.95
C SER A 277 -2.92 -21.62 -11.21
N THR A 278 -2.05 -20.59 -11.09
CA THR A 278 -1.62 -19.79 -12.25
C THR A 278 -1.01 -20.64 -13.36
N ARG A 279 -0.38 -21.77 -13.02
CA ARG A 279 0.16 -22.73 -14.01
C ARG A 279 -0.96 -23.37 -14.82
N GLN A 280 -2.00 -23.89 -14.16
CA GLN A 280 -3.15 -24.49 -14.84
C GLN A 280 -3.85 -23.48 -15.76
N VAL A 281 -4.02 -22.24 -15.30
CA VAL A 281 -4.59 -21.17 -16.14
C VAL A 281 -3.67 -20.85 -17.32
N SER A 282 -2.35 -20.83 -17.12
CA SER A 282 -1.39 -20.64 -18.20
C SER A 282 -1.47 -21.76 -19.26
N ASP A 283 -1.67 -23.01 -18.84
CA ASP A 283 -1.83 -24.15 -19.75
C ASP A 283 -3.14 -24.04 -20.54
N ILE A 284 -4.25 -23.64 -19.89
CA ILE A 284 -5.52 -23.31 -20.55
C ILE A 284 -5.34 -22.22 -21.61
N VAL A 285 -4.63 -21.13 -21.28
CA VAL A 285 -4.34 -20.03 -22.21
C VAL A 285 -3.53 -20.51 -23.42
N LYS A 286 -2.57 -21.41 -23.21
CA LYS A 286 -1.73 -21.98 -24.28
C LYS A 286 -2.44 -23.02 -25.15
N GLY A 287 -3.72 -23.32 -24.86
CA GLY A 287 -4.46 -24.36 -25.57
C GLY A 287 -3.90 -25.77 -25.33
N ARG A 288 -3.09 -25.94 -24.28
CA ARG A 288 -2.71 -27.25 -23.81
C ARG A 288 -3.94 -27.78 -23.09
N VAL A 289 -4.68 -28.65 -23.76
CA VAL A 289 -5.67 -29.48 -23.06
C VAL A 289 -4.90 -30.10 -21.91
N ALA A 290 -5.40 -29.92 -20.69
CA ALA A 290 -4.92 -30.73 -19.59
C ALA A 290 -5.14 -32.17 -20.04
N ALA A 291 -4.08 -32.84 -20.53
CA ALA A 291 -3.98 -34.26 -20.31
C ALA A 291 -4.37 -34.43 -18.85
N GLN A 292 -5.35 -35.28 -18.57
CA GLN A 292 -5.64 -35.68 -17.20
C GLN A 292 -4.33 -36.17 -16.61
N GLU A 293 -3.56 -35.26 -16.02
CA GLU A 293 -2.46 -35.62 -15.15
C GLU A 293 -3.19 -36.29 -14.01
N THR A 294 -3.01 -37.61 -13.95
CA THR A 294 -3.32 -38.42 -12.78
C THR A 294 -3.05 -37.60 -11.52
N PRO A 295 -3.97 -37.58 -10.54
CA PRO A 295 -3.92 -36.65 -9.43
C PRO A 295 -2.56 -36.77 -8.76
N LYS A 296 -1.66 -35.84 -9.08
CA LYS A 296 -0.41 -35.70 -8.35
C LYS A 296 -0.80 -35.21 -6.97
N PRO A 297 -0.34 -35.85 -5.88
CA PRO A 297 -0.76 -35.49 -4.54
C PRO A 297 -0.56 -33.99 -4.35
N ALA A 298 -1.61 -33.33 -3.85
CA ALA A 298 -1.75 -31.89 -3.70
C ALA A 298 -0.39 -31.22 -3.40
N SER A 299 0.11 -30.43 -4.35
CA SER A 299 1.38 -29.74 -4.17
C SER A 299 1.21 -28.67 -3.09
N ARG A 300 1.67 -29.02 -1.87
CA ARG A 300 1.98 -28.16 -0.71
C ARG A 300 1.06 -26.95 -0.52
N GLN A 301 0.05 -27.12 0.34
CA GLN A 301 -0.61 -25.99 1.01
C GLN A 301 0.44 -24.96 1.45
N ARG A 302 0.21 -23.69 1.13
CA ARG A 302 1.08 -22.59 1.63
C ARG A 302 0.93 -22.52 3.15
N TYR A 303 2.05 -22.43 3.85
CA TYR A 303 2.05 -22.23 5.30
C TYR A 303 1.57 -20.80 5.62
N ALA A 304 0.75 -20.66 6.65
CA ALA A 304 0.29 -19.37 7.17
C ALA A 304 1.44 -18.62 7.85
N GLN A 305 2.32 -19.35 8.55
CA GLN A 305 3.52 -18.81 9.16
C GLN A 305 4.67 -19.82 9.06
N ARG A 306 5.90 -19.31 8.88
CA ARG A 306 7.13 -20.11 8.98
C ARG A 306 8.09 -19.41 9.93
N LEU A 307 8.41 -20.09 11.02
CA LEU A 307 9.42 -19.65 11.99
C LEU A 307 10.69 -20.46 11.77
N GLU A 308 11.82 -19.78 11.58
CA GLU A 308 13.13 -20.42 11.58
C GLU A 308 13.60 -20.63 13.03
N ILE A 309 14.00 -21.85 13.38
CA ILE A 309 14.47 -22.21 14.72
C ILE A 309 15.99 -22.20 14.71
N LYS A 310 16.59 -21.38 15.58
CA LYS A 310 18.05 -21.27 15.73
C LYS A 310 18.49 -21.71 17.12
N LEU A 311 19.60 -22.46 17.17
CA LEU A 311 20.28 -22.85 18.40
C LEU A 311 21.73 -22.36 18.33
N GLY A 312 22.14 -21.49 19.27
CA GLY A 312 23.49 -20.90 19.25
C GLY A 312 23.81 -20.12 17.98
N GLY A 313 22.82 -19.45 17.40
CA GLY A 313 22.95 -18.69 16.14
C GLY A 313 22.93 -19.53 14.86
N LYS A 314 22.93 -20.87 14.95
CA LYS A 314 22.83 -21.78 13.80
C LYS A 314 21.40 -22.22 13.58
N SER A 315 20.97 -22.23 12.31
CA SER A 315 19.66 -22.75 11.90
C SER A 315 19.61 -24.25 12.16
N VAL A 316 18.70 -24.69 13.03
CA VAL A 316 18.48 -26.10 13.38
C VAL A 316 17.12 -26.61 12.92
N GLY A 317 16.29 -25.77 12.31
CA GLY A 317 15.00 -26.22 11.82
C GLY A 317 14.00 -25.13 11.47
N ASP A 318 12.78 -25.55 11.18
CA ASP A 318 11.64 -24.67 10.93
C ASP A 318 10.36 -25.24 11.54
N LEU A 319 9.52 -24.34 12.06
CA LEU A 319 8.13 -24.62 12.42
C LEU A 319 7.23 -23.93 11.40
N LYS A 320 6.37 -24.70 10.76
CA LYS A 320 5.37 -24.21 9.80
C LYS A 320 3.98 -24.41 10.38
N SER A 321 3.14 -23.40 10.33
CA SER A 321 1.69 -23.53 10.58
C SER A 321 0.92 -23.47 9.27
N TYR A 322 -0.18 -24.21 9.17
CA TYR A 322 -1.07 -24.24 8.03
C TYR A 322 -2.51 -24.09 8.54
N GLY A 323 -3.10 -22.91 8.34
CA GLY A 323 -4.40 -22.58 8.92
C GLY A 323 -4.37 -22.61 10.46
N GLU A 324 -5.48 -22.99 11.07
CA GLU A 324 -5.65 -23.01 12.54
C GLU A 324 -5.26 -24.37 13.17
N ASP A 325 -5.31 -25.46 12.41
CA ASP A 325 -5.30 -26.81 13.01
C ASP A 325 -4.05 -27.65 12.68
N ARG A 326 -3.14 -27.17 11.83
CA ARG A 326 -1.97 -27.96 11.42
C ARG A 326 -0.65 -27.25 11.63
N ILE A 327 0.27 -27.92 12.32
CA ILE A 327 1.66 -27.50 12.45
C ILE A 327 2.61 -28.61 11.95
N GLU A 328 3.74 -28.21 11.37
CA GLU A 328 4.83 -29.10 10.94
C GLU A 328 6.14 -28.58 11.51
N LEU A 329 6.72 -29.34 12.45
CA LEU A 329 8.01 -29.06 13.06
C LEU A 329 9.10 -29.91 12.42
N ARG A 330 10.12 -29.26 11.85
CA ARG A 330 11.30 -29.93 11.29
C ARG A 330 12.53 -29.48 12.03
N LEU A 331 13.19 -30.40 12.73
CA LEU A 331 14.44 -30.15 13.45
C LEU A 331 15.55 -31.08 12.94
N ARG A 332 16.75 -30.56 12.75
CA ARG A 332 17.94 -31.29 12.28
C ARG A 332 19.19 -30.83 13.03
N GLY A 333 20.10 -31.77 13.31
CA GLY A 333 21.39 -31.45 13.92
C GLY A 333 21.34 -31.04 15.39
N LEU A 334 20.32 -31.48 16.14
CA LEU A 334 20.20 -31.20 17.57
C LEU A 334 21.13 -32.10 18.40
N PRO A 335 21.70 -31.57 19.50
CA PRO A 335 22.28 -32.37 20.58
C PRO A 335 21.27 -33.39 21.14
N LYS A 336 21.77 -34.55 21.58
CA LYS A 336 20.93 -35.68 22.03
C LYS A 336 20.04 -35.31 23.22
N ASP A 337 20.59 -34.60 24.19
CA ASP A 337 19.89 -34.06 25.36
C ASP A 337 18.72 -33.14 24.97
N LYS A 338 18.93 -32.25 23.99
CA LYS A 338 17.88 -31.34 23.50
C LYS A 338 16.81 -32.07 22.69
N ARG A 339 17.20 -33.04 21.87
CA ARG A 339 16.24 -33.88 21.13
C ARG A 339 15.33 -34.64 22.10
N ASP A 340 15.91 -35.27 23.11
CA ASP A 340 15.19 -36.12 24.05
C ASP A 340 14.23 -35.26 24.92
N ALA A 341 14.67 -34.09 25.38
CA ALA A 341 13.81 -33.14 26.10
C ALA A 341 12.63 -32.61 25.26
N ILE A 342 12.83 -32.35 23.96
CA ILE A 342 11.74 -31.91 23.06
C ILE A 342 10.71 -33.02 22.87
N LEU A 343 11.15 -34.27 22.73
CA LEU A 343 10.24 -35.42 22.59
C LEU A 343 9.40 -35.60 23.86
N GLU A 344 10.03 -35.60 25.03
CA GLU A 344 9.33 -35.74 26.32
C GLU A 344 8.30 -34.62 26.54
N GLN A 345 8.64 -33.39 26.16
CA GLN A 345 7.73 -32.26 26.28
C GLN A 345 6.55 -32.34 25.30
N LEU A 346 6.77 -32.81 24.06
CA LEU A 346 5.69 -33.04 23.09
C LEU A 346 4.78 -34.18 23.54
N GLU A 347 5.33 -35.28 24.05
CA GLU A 347 4.55 -36.38 24.60
C GLU A 347 3.68 -35.90 25.76
N ARG A 348 4.25 -35.14 26.70
CA ARG A 348 3.47 -34.56 27.81
C ARG A 348 2.35 -33.64 27.33
N MET A 349 2.61 -32.79 26.34
CA MET A 349 1.60 -31.85 25.83
C MET A 349 0.48 -32.52 25.02
N LEU A 350 0.76 -33.68 24.40
CA LEU A 350 -0.18 -34.35 23.48
C LEU A 350 -0.87 -35.58 24.08
N LEU A 351 -0.33 -36.15 25.16
CA LEU A 351 -0.83 -37.39 25.79
C LEU A 351 -1.29 -37.20 27.25
N SER A 352 -1.29 -35.97 27.76
CA SER A 352 -1.96 -35.67 29.03
C SER A 352 -3.39 -35.23 28.72
N ASP A 353 -4.37 -36.07 29.06
CA ASP A 353 -5.80 -35.72 29.04
C ASP A 353 -6.13 -34.61 30.06
#